data_AF-A0A7V4SP65-F1
#
_entry.id   AF-A0A7V4SP65-F1
#
_cell.length_a   1.000
_cell.length_b   1.000
_cell.length_c   1.000
_cell.angle_alpha   90.00
_cell.angle_beta   90.00
_cell.angle_gamma   90.00
#
_symmetry.space_group_name_H-M   'P 1'
#
loop_
_entity.id
_entity.type
_entity.pdbx_description
1 polymer ?
#
loop_
_entity_poly.entity_id
_entity_poly.type
_entity_poly.pdbx_seq_one_letter_code
_entity_poly.pdbx_strand_id
1 'polypeptide(L)'
;MRIDLPAGDPAVQGWRRRLEALDRGLRTGDVPAKKYPRLRQEALAELGKALIAPHLEPGEGWTGEHHWVHGHLNLPLSALKETALRAESLYLTDRRLFRWRFQDRTVPEAGELGDWEEILEARRLSEIAGVRRRYAWRWGEAIAGAVILGLALLLWDHLQITGWALALLGAAAVVHALAIPTRWAEIVPRNPREPAWPVQAAGKKSGRRLLALLPRGEDGVASKEG
;
A
#
# COMPACT_ATOMS: atom_id res chain seq x y z
N MET A 1 16.41 -0.57 10.17
CA MET A 1 17.64 0.14 9.72
C MET A 1 17.48 0.54 8.26
N ARG A 2 17.76 1.81 7.90
CA ARG A 2 17.82 2.24 6.49
C ARG A 2 19.10 1.72 5.85
N ILE A 3 19.00 1.23 4.62
CA ILE A 3 20.12 0.70 3.84
C ILE A 3 20.41 1.68 2.69
N ASP A 4 21.69 1.95 2.47
CA ASP A 4 22.14 2.76 1.34
C ASP A 4 21.94 2.00 0.04
N LEU A 5 21.35 2.67 -0.94
CA LEU A 5 21.03 2.05 -2.22
C LEU A 5 22.29 1.94 -3.08
N PRO A 6 22.51 0.82 -3.78
CA PRO A 6 23.66 0.66 -4.66
C PRO A 6 23.48 1.54 -5.91
N ALA A 7 24.08 2.73 -5.91
CA ALA A 7 23.91 3.73 -6.98
C ALA A 7 24.43 3.26 -8.37
N GLY A 8 25.32 2.27 -8.42
CA GLY A 8 26.00 1.84 -9.65
C GLY A 8 25.79 0.37 -10.05
N ASP A 9 24.91 -0.38 -9.39
CA ASP A 9 24.72 -1.79 -9.71
C ASP A 9 24.08 -1.97 -11.11
N PRO A 10 24.72 -2.70 -12.05
CA PRO A 10 24.21 -2.88 -13.41
C PRO A 10 22.81 -3.52 -13.47
N ALA A 11 22.48 -4.43 -12.55
CA ALA A 11 21.18 -5.07 -12.49
C ALA A 11 20.10 -4.07 -12.06
N VAL A 12 20.39 -3.27 -11.04
CA VAL A 12 19.50 -2.18 -10.58
C VAL A 12 19.26 -1.18 -11.69
N GLN A 13 20.31 -0.74 -12.38
CA GLN A 13 20.20 0.19 -13.52
C GLN A 13 19.46 -0.44 -14.72
N GLY A 14 19.59 -1.75 -14.92
CA GLY A 14 18.79 -2.49 -15.91
C GLY A 14 17.29 -2.41 -15.63
N TRP A 15 16.89 -2.66 -14.38
CA TRP A 15 15.47 -2.61 -13.98
C TRP A 15 14.90 -1.20 -13.96
N ARG A 16 15.68 -0.18 -13.55
CA ARG A 16 15.28 1.23 -13.66
C ARG A 16 14.99 1.64 -15.11
N ARG A 17 15.89 1.32 -16.05
CA ARG A 17 15.66 1.54 -17.49
C ARG A 17 14.45 0.78 -18.02
N ARG A 18 14.18 -0.42 -17.50
CA ARG A 18 12.99 -1.19 -17.87
C ARG A 18 11.70 -0.48 -17.44
N LEU A 19 11.66 0.09 -16.24
CA LEU A 19 10.52 0.89 -15.76
C LEU A 19 10.31 2.12 -16.63
N GLU A 20 11.37 2.89 -16.93
CA GLU A 20 11.30 4.04 -17.83
C GLU A 20 10.78 3.67 -19.22
N ALA A 21 11.22 2.53 -19.76
CA ALA A 21 10.75 2.03 -21.05
C ALA A 21 9.27 1.64 -21.03
N LEU A 22 8.78 1.06 -19.93
CA LEU A 22 7.35 0.76 -19.77
C LEU A 22 6.52 2.04 -19.69
N ASP A 23 6.99 3.02 -18.91
CA ASP A 23 6.30 4.31 -18.71
C ASP A 23 6.27 5.11 -20.02
N ARG A 24 7.38 5.14 -20.76
CA ARG A 24 7.44 5.71 -22.12
C ARG A 24 6.52 4.96 -23.08
N GLY A 25 6.57 3.63 -23.09
CA GLY A 25 5.77 2.79 -23.96
C GLY A 25 4.27 2.93 -23.71
N LEU A 26 3.83 3.21 -22.48
CA LEU A 26 2.43 3.53 -22.20
C LEU A 26 2.04 4.86 -22.87
N ARG A 27 2.90 5.89 -22.78
CA ARG A 27 2.65 7.21 -23.36
C ARG A 27 2.60 7.18 -24.89
N THR A 28 3.49 6.40 -25.52
CA THR A 28 3.55 6.25 -26.99
C THR A 28 2.51 5.26 -27.53
N GLY A 29 1.87 4.46 -26.66
CA GLY A 29 0.91 3.43 -27.04
C GLY A 29 1.53 2.07 -27.39
N ASP A 30 2.87 1.95 -27.34
CA ASP A 30 3.61 0.70 -27.57
C ASP A 30 3.29 -0.38 -26.51
N VAL A 31 2.96 0.05 -25.30
CA VAL A 31 2.52 -0.83 -24.21
C VAL A 31 1.02 -0.64 -23.99
N PRO A 32 0.19 -1.67 -24.21
CA PRO A 32 -1.25 -1.57 -23.98
C PRO A 32 -1.57 -1.21 -22.52
N ALA A 33 -2.41 -0.19 -22.32
CA ALA A 33 -2.83 0.28 -20.99
C ALA A 33 -3.36 -0.86 -20.09
N LYS A 34 -4.02 -1.87 -20.68
CA LYS A 34 -4.50 -3.06 -19.95
C LYS A 34 -3.37 -3.93 -19.39
N LYS A 35 -2.21 -4.00 -20.06
CA LYS A 35 -1.06 -4.82 -19.66
C LYS A 35 -0.08 -4.07 -18.76
N TYR A 36 -0.02 -2.75 -18.92
CA TYR A 36 0.95 -1.90 -18.24
C TYR A 36 0.99 -2.07 -16.71
N PRO A 37 -0.13 -2.06 -15.95
CA PRO A 37 -0.08 -2.18 -14.49
C PRO A 37 0.61 -3.46 -14.02
N ARG A 38 0.36 -4.58 -14.71
CA ARG A 38 0.98 -5.87 -14.40
C ARG A 38 2.48 -5.85 -14.70
N LEU A 39 2.87 -5.41 -15.90
CA LEU A 39 4.27 -5.37 -16.31
C LEU A 39 5.10 -4.45 -15.41
N ARG A 40 4.53 -3.32 -15.02
CA ARG A 40 5.18 -2.38 -14.11
C ARG A 40 5.30 -2.94 -12.70
N GLN A 41 4.27 -3.60 -12.19
CA GLN A 41 4.33 -4.28 -10.90
C GLN A 41 5.41 -5.38 -10.88
N GLU A 42 5.51 -6.18 -11.94
CA GLU A 42 6.56 -7.21 -12.09
C GLU A 42 7.96 -6.57 -12.11
N ALA A 43 8.16 -5.50 -12.91
CA ALA A 43 9.44 -4.79 -12.97
C ALA A 43 9.84 -4.13 -11.63
N LEU A 44 8.88 -3.57 -10.88
CA LEU A 44 9.12 -3.05 -9.54
C LEU A 44 9.53 -4.17 -8.58
N ALA A 45 8.83 -5.31 -8.60
CA ALA A 45 9.16 -6.44 -7.73
C ALA A 45 10.60 -6.93 -7.94
N GLU A 46 11.04 -7.02 -9.21
CA GLU A 46 12.40 -7.43 -9.56
C GLU A 46 13.45 -6.34 -9.27
N LEU A 47 13.11 -5.05 -9.44
CA LEU A 47 13.97 -3.95 -9.00
C LEU A 47 14.25 -4.06 -7.49
N GLY A 48 13.23 -4.27 -6.67
CA GLY A 48 13.40 -4.43 -5.22
C GLY A 48 14.30 -5.62 -4.86
N LYS A 49 14.20 -6.75 -5.58
CA LYS A 49 15.13 -7.88 -5.39
C LYS A 49 16.55 -7.52 -5.75
N ALA A 50 16.76 -6.85 -6.88
CA ALA A 50 18.08 -6.40 -7.31
C ALA A 50 18.71 -5.42 -6.31
N LEU A 51 17.91 -4.56 -5.69
CA LEU A 51 18.37 -3.66 -4.63
C LEU A 51 18.77 -4.40 -3.35
N ILE A 52 18.07 -5.48 -3.00
CA ILE A 52 18.33 -6.23 -1.76
C ILE A 52 19.46 -7.24 -1.93
N ALA A 53 19.62 -7.84 -3.12
CA ALA A 53 20.56 -8.93 -3.35
C ALA A 53 22.01 -8.65 -2.88
N PRO A 54 22.60 -7.45 -3.10
CA PRO A 54 23.93 -7.12 -2.61
C PRO A 54 24.05 -7.10 -1.08
N HIS A 55 22.93 -6.99 -0.36
CA HIS A 55 22.90 -6.91 1.10
C HIS A 55 22.62 -8.25 1.77
N LEU A 56 22.32 -9.31 1.01
CA LEU A 56 22.09 -10.65 1.54
C LEU A 56 23.37 -11.25 2.13
N GLU A 57 23.25 -11.90 3.28
CA GLU A 57 24.36 -12.66 3.86
C GLU A 57 24.58 -13.96 3.08
N PRO A 58 25.80 -14.53 3.06
CA PRO A 58 26.04 -15.82 2.45
C PRO A 58 25.10 -16.90 3.00
N GLY A 59 24.37 -17.56 2.10
CA GLY A 59 23.41 -18.61 2.43
C GLY A 59 22.03 -18.13 2.87
N GLU A 60 21.77 -16.82 2.91
CA GLU A 60 20.44 -16.27 3.20
C GLU A 60 19.51 -16.46 1.98
N GLY A 61 18.33 -17.04 2.24
CA GLY A 61 17.41 -17.49 1.21
C GLY A 61 16.06 -16.75 1.25
N TRP A 62 15.48 -16.51 0.07
CA TRP A 62 14.15 -15.93 -0.05
C TRP A 62 13.07 -16.90 0.45
N THR A 63 12.19 -16.41 1.32
CA THR A 63 11.09 -17.20 1.90
C THR A 63 9.72 -16.69 1.46
N GLY A 64 9.55 -15.39 1.24
CA GLY A 64 8.27 -14.83 0.83
C GLY A 64 8.32 -13.38 0.41
N GLU A 65 7.32 -12.96 -0.37
CA GLU A 65 7.26 -11.63 -0.95
C GLU A 65 5.82 -11.11 -0.92
N HIS A 66 5.66 -9.81 -0.67
CA HIS A 66 4.38 -9.12 -0.75
C HIS A 66 4.56 -7.74 -1.37
N HIS A 67 3.94 -7.53 -2.54
CA HIS A 67 3.99 -6.27 -3.27
C HIS A 67 2.62 -5.61 -3.29
N TRP A 68 2.62 -4.31 -3.04
CA TRP A 68 1.46 -3.46 -3.16
C TRP A 68 1.81 -2.17 -3.88
N VAL A 69 1.00 -1.82 -4.87
CA VAL A 69 1.12 -0.56 -5.61
C VAL A 69 -0.16 0.23 -5.36
N HIS A 70 -0.02 1.41 -4.76
CA HIS A 70 -1.08 2.40 -4.72
C HIS A 70 -1.15 3.10 -6.08
N GLY A 71 -2.13 2.70 -6.89
CA GLY A 71 -2.73 3.60 -7.86
C GLY A 71 -3.96 4.21 -7.19
N HIS A 72 -4.04 5.54 -7.12
CA HIS A 72 -5.33 6.16 -6.80
C HIS A 72 -6.36 5.65 -7.83
N LEU A 73 -7.52 5.26 -7.30
CA LEU A 73 -8.68 4.77 -8.04
C LEU A 73 -8.94 5.62 -9.29
N ASN A 74 -9.49 4.96 -10.31
CA ASN A 74 -9.97 5.49 -11.60
C ASN A 74 -10.99 6.64 -11.44
N LEU A 75 -10.59 7.76 -10.88
CA LEU A 75 -11.28 9.03 -11.09
C LEU A 75 -10.84 9.54 -12.46
N PRO A 76 -11.79 9.99 -13.31
CA PRO A 76 -11.43 10.57 -14.60
C PRO A 76 -10.38 11.66 -14.36
N LEU A 77 -9.35 11.64 -15.22
CA LEU A 77 -8.04 12.30 -15.18
C LEU A 77 -7.99 13.84 -14.92
N SER A 78 -9.06 14.45 -14.41
CA SER A 78 -9.23 15.90 -14.34
C SER A 78 -9.29 16.49 -12.92
N ALA A 79 -9.45 15.71 -11.85
CA ALA A 79 -9.84 16.29 -10.54
C ALA A 79 -8.80 16.23 -9.41
N LEU A 80 -7.74 15.42 -9.50
CA LEU A 80 -6.74 15.33 -8.43
C LEU A 80 -5.33 15.38 -9.00
N LYS A 81 -4.70 16.55 -8.85
CA LYS A 81 -3.34 16.91 -9.26
C LYS A 81 -2.28 16.31 -8.32
N GLU A 82 -2.45 15.05 -7.91
CA GLU A 82 -1.51 14.32 -7.04
C GLU A 82 -1.39 12.86 -7.51
N THR A 83 -0.68 12.63 -8.61
CA THR A 83 -0.38 11.30 -9.15
C THR A 83 0.96 10.76 -8.64
N ALA A 84 1.29 10.96 -7.37
CA ALA A 84 2.47 10.35 -6.78
C ALA A 84 2.22 8.85 -6.59
N LEU A 85 2.62 8.03 -7.56
CA LEU A 85 2.50 6.58 -7.45
C LEU A 85 3.40 6.10 -6.31
N ARG A 86 2.81 5.35 -5.37
CA ARG A 86 3.51 4.78 -4.22
C ARG A 86 3.46 3.26 -4.29
N ALA A 87 4.61 2.62 -4.42
CA ALA A 87 4.74 1.18 -4.28
C ALA A 87 5.46 0.83 -2.98
N GLU A 88 5.01 -0.23 -2.34
CA GLU A 88 5.63 -0.80 -1.15
C GLU A 88 5.74 -2.31 -1.35
N SER A 89 6.94 -2.83 -1.12
CA SER A 89 7.24 -4.25 -1.21
C SER A 89 7.92 -4.72 0.06
N LEU A 90 7.46 -5.85 0.57
CA LEU A 90 8.06 -6.57 1.67
C LEU A 90 8.69 -7.84 1.14
N TYR A 91 9.95 -8.07 1.49
CA TYR A 91 10.70 -9.26 1.10
C TYR A 91 11.21 -9.95 2.36
N LEU A 92 10.79 -11.19 2.55
CA LEU A 92 11.15 -12.01 3.68
C LEU A 92 12.21 -13.01 3.26
N THR A 93 13.31 -13.04 4.00
CA THR A 93 14.31 -14.10 3.98
C THR A 93 14.16 -14.98 5.21
N ASP A 94 14.99 -16.02 5.30
CA ASP A 94 15.12 -16.86 6.50
C ASP A 94 15.69 -16.10 7.72
N ARG A 95 16.24 -14.89 7.53
CA ARG A 95 16.89 -14.11 8.60
C ARG A 95 16.32 -12.72 8.82
N ARG A 96 15.79 -12.08 7.77
CA ARG A 96 15.44 -10.65 7.76
C ARG A 96 14.16 -10.39 7.00
N LEU A 97 13.52 -9.30 7.37
CA LEU A 97 12.46 -8.68 6.60
C LEU A 97 12.97 -7.36 6.03
N PHE A 98 12.92 -7.25 4.71
CA PHE A 98 13.22 -6.03 3.99
C PHE A 98 11.91 -5.33 3.62
N ARG A 99 11.90 -4.01 3.77
CA ARG A 99 10.86 -3.12 3.28
C ARG A 99 11.47 -2.17 2.27
N TRP A 100 10.97 -2.23 1.05
CA TRP A 100 11.33 -1.29 0.00
C TRP A 100 10.11 -0.45 -0.36
N ARG A 101 10.29 0.88 -0.33
CA ARG A 101 9.29 1.85 -0.72
C ARG A 101 9.80 2.63 -1.91
N PHE A 102 8.92 2.80 -2.89
CA PHE A 102 9.16 3.54 -4.11
C PHE A 102 8.06 4.60 -4.23
N GLN A 103 8.45 5.85 -4.43
CA GLN A 103 7.52 6.95 -4.68
C GLN A 103 7.97 7.74 -5.89
N ASP A 104 7.10 7.79 -6.90
CA ASP A 104 7.29 8.70 -8.03
C ASP A 104 7.00 10.13 -7.57
N ARG A 105 7.99 11.03 -7.70
CA ARG A 105 7.85 12.45 -7.31
C ARG A 105 7.43 13.33 -8.48
N THR A 106 7.42 12.81 -9.70
CA THR A 106 7.15 13.62 -10.89
C THR A 106 5.65 13.86 -11.11
N VAL A 107 5.27 15.14 -11.17
CA VAL A 107 3.99 15.59 -11.73
C VAL A 107 4.13 15.55 -13.26
N PRO A 108 3.14 15.06 -14.04
CA PRO A 108 3.28 14.86 -15.49
C PRO A 108 3.46 16.12 -16.36
N GLU A 109 3.80 17.29 -15.81
CA GLU A 109 3.85 18.56 -16.54
C GLU A 109 5.17 18.80 -17.29
N ALA A 110 6.26 18.11 -16.96
CA ALA A 110 7.52 18.18 -17.70
C ALA A 110 8.08 16.78 -17.90
N GLY A 111 8.33 16.38 -19.15
CA GLY A 111 8.71 15.03 -19.58
C GLY A 111 10.01 14.44 -19.03
N GLU A 112 10.50 14.88 -17.87
CA GLU A 112 11.60 14.27 -17.14
C GLU A 112 11.08 13.04 -16.38
N LEU A 113 11.27 11.86 -16.96
CA LEU A 113 11.24 10.61 -16.20
C LEU A 113 12.49 10.59 -15.33
N GLY A 114 12.36 10.54 -13.99
CA GLY A 114 13.52 10.18 -13.18
C GLY A 114 13.62 10.66 -11.74
N ASP A 115 12.72 11.52 -11.23
CA ASP A 115 12.75 11.84 -9.79
C ASP A 115 11.82 10.89 -9.03
N TRP A 116 12.35 9.74 -8.64
CA TRP A 116 11.71 8.84 -7.70
C TRP A 116 12.50 8.77 -6.39
N GLU A 117 11.77 8.68 -5.29
CA GLU A 117 12.32 8.45 -3.98
C GLU A 117 12.25 6.96 -3.65
N GLU A 118 13.41 6.38 -3.39
CA GLU A 118 13.57 4.99 -3.01
C GLU A 118 14.08 4.89 -1.58
N ILE A 119 13.40 4.09 -0.76
CA ILE A 119 13.79 3.85 0.63
C ILE A 119 13.81 2.35 0.86
N LEU A 120 15.01 1.83 1.13
CA LEU A 120 15.22 0.45 1.53
C LEU A 120 15.51 0.39 3.02
N GLU A 121 14.79 -0.47 3.72
CA GLU A 121 14.98 -0.75 5.13
C GLU A 121 15.03 -2.25 5.37
N ALA A 122 15.78 -2.66 6.38
CA ALA A 122 15.81 -4.04 6.85
C ALA A 122 15.63 -4.11 8.37
N ARG A 123 15.05 -5.23 8.80
CA ARG A 123 14.90 -5.60 10.21
C ARG A 123 15.16 -7.10 10.34
N ARG A 124 15.96 -7.51 11.32
CA ARG A 124 16.19 -8.94 11.61
C ARG A 124 14.92 -9.56 12.16
N LEU A 125 14.69 -10.85 11.89
CA LEU A 125 13.52 -11.53 12.44
C LEU A 125 13.53 -11.57 13.97
N SER A 126 14.72 -11.58 14.59
CA SER A 126 14.89 -11.47 16.05
C SER A 126 14.45 -10.11 16.62
N GLU A 127 14.46 -9.06 15.81
CA GLU A 127 14.04 -7.70 16.17
C GLU A 127 12.53 -7.50 16.00
N ILE A 128 11.81 -8.48 15.45
CA ILE A 128 10.36 -8.42 15.28
C ILE A 128 9.71 -9.07 16.50
N ALA A 129 8.91 -8.31 17.23
CA ALA A 129 8.09 -8.84 18.32
C ALA A 129 6.93 -9.68 17.78
N GLY A 130 6.31 -9.23 16.68
CA GLY A 130 5.27 -9.97 16.00
C GLY A 130 4.41 -9.12 15.08
N VAL A 131 3.22 -9.63 14.76
CA VAL A 131 2.24 -8.96 13.89
C VAL A 131 1.03 -8.55 14.71
N ARG A 132 0.69 -7.25 14.69
CA ARG A 132 -0.51 -6.71 15.32
C ARG A 132 -1.55 -6.38 14.27
N ARG A 133 -2.80 -6.79 14.49
CA ARG A 133 -3.92 -6.36 13.64
C ARG A 133 -4.53 -5.09 14.21
N ARG A 134 -4.76 -4.12 13.33
CA ARG A 134 -5.42 -2.86 13.65
C ARG A 134 -6.73 -2.75 12.89
N TYR A 135 -7.65 -2.02 13.51
CA TYR A 135 -8.99 -1.77 13.00
C TYR A 135 -9.27 -0.28 13.20
N ALA A 136 -9.68 0.41 12.14
CA ALA A 136 -10.21 1.77 12.24
C ALA A 136 -11.64 1.80 11.70
N TRP A 137 -12.52 2.39 12.50
CA TRP A 137 -13.88 2.68 12.10
C TRP A 137 -13.88 3.89 11.17
N ARG A 138 -14.67 3.85 10.10
CA ARG A 138 -14.76 4.92 9.10
C ARG A 138 -15.76 5.98 9.57
N TRP A 139 -15.49 6.60 10.71
CA TRP A 139 -16.41 7.55 11.35
C TRP A 139 -16.82 8.71 10.44
N GLY A 140 -15.91 9.22 9.59
CA GLY A 140 -16.25 10.27 8.62
C GLY A 140 -17.37 9.86 7.66
N GLU A 141 -17.36 8.61 7.17
CA GLU A 141 -18.43 8.09 6.30
C GLU A 141 -19.71 7.81 7.09
N ALA A 142 -19.58 7.33 8.33
CA ALA A 142 -20.73 7.13 9.20
C ALA A 142 -21.43 8.48 9.49
N ILE A 143 -20.67 9.53 9.79
CA ILE A 143 -21.20 10.87 10.05
C ILE A 143 -21.82 11.45 8.77
N ALA A 144 -21.13 11.37 7.63
CA ALA A 144 -21.67 11.86 6.36
C ALA A 144 -22.98 11.13 5.98
N GLY A 145 -23.02 9.81 6.13
CA GLY A 145 -24.23 9.02 5.90
C GLY A 145 -25.37 9.41 6.86
N ALA A 146 -25.07 9.65 8.13
CA ALA A 146 -26.04 10.09 9.13
C ALA A 146 -26.61 11.48 8.81
N VAL A 147 -25.79 12.42 8.32
CA VAL A 147 -26.23 13.74 7.87
C VAL A 147 -27.15 13.62 6.66
N ILE A 148 -26.78 12.81 5.66
CA ILE A 148 -27.61 12.57 4.47
C ILE A 148 -28.97 11.98 4.87
N LEU A 149 -28.96 10.97 5.75
CA LEU A 149 -30.18 10.36 6.28
C LEU A 149 -31.03 11.37 7.05
N GLY A 150 -30.41 12.16 7.94
CA GLY A 150 -31.11 13.19 8.72
C GLY A 150 -31.77 14.26 7.85
N LEU A 151 -31.07 14.75 6.82
CA LEU A 151 -31.63 15.72 5.87
C LEU A 151 -32.77 15.11 5.03
N ALA A 152 -32.64 13.84 4.62
CA ALA A 152 -33.68 13.14 3.88
C ALA A 152 -34.98 13.01 4.70
N LEU A 153 -34.86 12.78 6.02
CA LEU A 153 -36.00 12.70 6.93
C LEU A 153 -36.58 14.08 7.26
N LEU A 154 -35.74 15.10 7.47
CA LEU A 154 -36.18 16.46 7.79
C LEU A 154 -36.93 17.11 6.63
N LEU A 155 -36.46 16.88 5.39
CA LEU A 155 -37.02 17.45 4.17
C LEU A 155 -37.94 16.46 3.44
N TRP A 156 -38.44 15.44 4.13
CA TRP A 156 -39.22 14.35 3.54
C TRP A 156 -40.38 14.85 2.69
N ASP A 157 -41.13 15.83 3.20
CA ASP A 157 -42.30 16.41 2.52
C ASP A 157 -41.93 17.22 1.28
N HIS A 158 -40.66 17.65 1.15
CA HIS A 158 -40.14 18.43 0.03
C HIS A 158 -39.38 17.56 -0.99
N LEU A 159 -38.90 16.37 -0.58
CA LEU A 159 -38.26 15.37 -1.45
C LEU A 159 -39.17 14.15 -1.69
N GLN A 160 -40.45 14.37 -2.02
CA GLN A 160 -41.44 13.27 -2.08
C GLN A 160 -41.04 12.07 -2.98
N ILE A 161 -40.23 12.30 -4.02
CA ILE A 161 -39.76 11.25 -4.94
C ILE A 161 -38.32 10.80 -4.62
N THR A 162 -37.45 11.69 -4.13
CA THR A 162 -36.02 11.42 -3.93
C THR A 162 -35.64 11.16 -2.47
N GLY A 163 -36.53 11.43 -1.52
CA GLY A 163 -36.30 11.37 -0.09
C GLY A 163 -36.06 9.94 0.40
N TRP A 164 -36.85 8.98 -0.08
CA TRP A 164 -36.64 7.56 0.25
C TRP A 164 -35.31 7.04 -0.31
N ALA A 165 -34.92 7.44 -1.52
CA ALA A 165 -33.66 7.04 -2.13
C ALA A 165 -32.46 7.64 -1.38
N LEU A 166 -32.56 8.91 -0.98
CA LEU A 166 -31.55 9.60 -0.20
C LEU A 166 -31.42 9.03 1.21
N ALA A 167 -32.54 8.69 1.85
CA ALA A 167 -32.56 8.02 3.16
C ALA A 167 -31.91 6.63 3.08
N LEU A 168 -32.24 5.82 2.06
CA LEU A 168 -31.59 4.52 1.85
C LEU A 168 -30.10 4.65 1.60
N LEU A 169 -29.68 5.64 0.80
CA LEU A 169 -28.27 5.90 0.55
C LEU A 169 -27.53 6.29 1.84
N GLY A 170 -28.09 7.20 2.62
CA GLY A 170 -27.53 7.62 3.91
C GLY A 170 -27.42 6.45 4.89
N ALA A 171 -28.49 5.66 5.05
CA ALA A 171 -28.49 4.47 5.88
C ALA A 171 -27.47 3.42 5.41
N ALA A 172 -27.39 3.16 4.10
CA ALA A 172 -26.41 2.24 3.52
C ALA A 172 -24.98 2.72 3.76
N ALA A 173 -24.69 4.02 3.67
CA ALA A 173 -23.38 4.59 3.97
C ALA A 173 -23.01 4.39 5.46
N VAL A 174 -23.94 4.64 6.39
CA VAL A 174 -23.72 4.38 7.82
C VAL A 174 -23.43 2.90 8.07
N VAL A 175 -24.27 2.02 7.55
CA VAL A 175 -24.10 0.57 7.71
C VAL A 175 -22.79 0.11 7.09
N HIS A 176 -22.44 0.58 5.90
CA HIS A 176 -21.18 0.24 5.23
C HIS A 176 -19.96 0.66 6.06
N ALA A 177 -19.96 1.91 6.55
CA ALA A 177 -18.87 2.48 7.32
C ALA A 177 -18.62 1.73 8.65
N LEU A 178 -19.68 1.23 9.27
CA LEU A 178 -19.61 0.48 10.52
C LEU A 178 -19.35 -1.02 10.28
N ALA A 179 -20.01 -1.64 9.31
CA ALA A 179 -19.89 -3.08 9.07
C ALA A 179 -18.52 -3.48 8.52
N ILE A 180 -17.85 -2.58 7.80
CA ILE A 180 -16.58 -2.86 7.11
C ILE A 180 -15.49 -1.92 7.64
N PRO A 181 -14.97 -2.16 8.86
CA PRO A 181 -13.87 -1.37 9.38
C PRO A 181 -12.63 -1.58 8.51
N THR A 182 -11.83 -0.54 8.38
CA THR A 182 -10.53 -0.64 7.71
C THR A 182 -9.62 -1.52 8.55
N ARG A 183 -9.14 -2.62 7.97
CA ARG A 183 -8.27 -3.58 8.63
C ARG A 183 -6.87 -3.51 8.01
N TRP A 184 -5.85 -3.35 8.84
CA TRP A 184 -4.46 -3.50 8.42
C TRP A 184 -3.68 -4.30 9.44
N ALA A 185 -2.52 -4.79 9.02
CA ALA A 185 -1.58 -5.46 9.92
C ALA A 185 -0.35 -4.55 10.09
N GLU A 186 0.29 -4.64 11.23
CA GLU A 186 1.52 -3.93 11.56
C GLU A 186 2.57 -4.93 12.03
N ILE A 187 3.78 -4.83 11.49
CA ILE A 187 4.94 -5.56 11.99
C ILE A 187 5.53 -4.74 13.13
N VAL A 188 5.40 -5.28 14.33
CA VAL A 188 5.78 -4.61 15.56
C VAL A 188 7.24 -4.94 15.88
N PRO A 189 8.12 -3.94 16.06
CA PRO A 189 9.46 -4.18 16.54
C PRO A 189 9.45 -4.62 18.01
N ARG A 190 10.48 -5.37 18.39
CA ARG A 190 10.78 -5.71 19.79
C ARG A 190 11.27 -4.48 20.57
N ASN A 191 11.96 -3.56 19.91
CA ASN A 191 12.31 -2.26 20.49
C ASN A 191 11.14 -1.27 20.28
N PRO A 192 10.44 -0.83 21.34
CA PRO A 192 9.29 0.06 21.21
C PRO A 192 9.66 1.48 20.75
N ARG A 193 10.94 1.85 20.73
CA ARG A 193 11.42 3.13 20.17
C ARG A 193 11.43 3.14 18.65
N GLU A 194 11.37 1.97 18.01
CA GLU A 194 11.30 1.88 16.55
C GLU A 194 9.84 1.90 16.07
N PRO A 195 9.56 2.49 14.89
CA PRO A 195 8.22 2.47 14.33
C PRO A 195 7.81 1.07 13.87
N ALA A 196 6.52 0.77 14.03
CA ALA A 196 5.89 -0.38 13.40
C ALA A 196 5.80 -0.20 11.88
N TRP A 197 5.89 -1.29 11.14
CA TRP A 197 5.73 -1.25 9.68
C TRP A 197 4.31 -1.68 9.30
N PRO A 198 3.48 -0.79 8.73
CA PRO A 198 2.17 -1.20 8.24
C PRO A 198 2.34 -2.14 7.05
N VAL A 199 1.56 -3.22 7.02
CA VAL A 199 1.45 -4.15 5.90
C VAL A 199 0.21 -3.80 5.13
N GLN A 200 0.40 -3.09 4.03
CA GLN A 200 -0.67 -2.73 3.11
C GLN A 200 -1.28 -4.00 2.49
N ALA A 201 -2.58 -3.96 2.19
CA ALA A 201 -3.29 -5.08 1.57
C ALA A 201 -3.04 -6.46 2.20
N ALA A 202 -2.88 -6.50 3.53
CA ALA A 202 -2.60 -7.71 4.31
C ALA A 202 -3.58 -8.88 4.06
N GLY A 203 -4.82 -8.59 3.63
CA GLY A 203 -5.81 -9.61 3.28
C GLY A 203 -5.52 -10.40 1.99
N LYS A 204 -4.65 -9.89 1.11
CA LYS A 204 -4.25 -10.61 -0.12
C LYS A 204 -3.54 -11.92 0.22
N LYS A 205 -3.60 -12.90 -0.69
CA LYS A 205 -2.98 -14.23 -0.50
C LYS A 205 -1.46 -14.12 -0.19
N SER A 206 -0.73 -13.25 -0.88
CA SER A 206 0.69 -12.99 -0.62
C SER A 206 0.91 -12.36 0.76
N GLY A 207 0.10 -11.37 1.13
CA GLY A 207 0.19 -10.71 2.44
C GLY A 207 -0.08 -11.69 3.59
N ARG A 208 -1.16 -12.46 3.50
CA ARG A 208 -1.48 -13.51 4.50
C ARG A 208 -0.37 -14.56 4.62
N ARG A 209 0.23 -14.97 3.50
CA ARG A 209 1.36 -15.92 3.51
C ARG A 209 2.59 -15.34 4.18
N LEU A 210 2.98 -14.11 3.82
CA LEU A 210 4.13 -13.43 4.43
C LEU A 210 3.92 -13.25 5.94
N LEU A 211 2.75 -12.78 6.36
CA LEU A 211 2.43 -12.59 7.78
C LEU A 211 2.41 -13.90 8.57
N ALA A 212 2.06 -15.03 7.94
CA ALA A 212 2.06 -16.33 8.60
C ALA A 212 3.47 -16.88 8.86
N LEU A 213 4.49 -16.37 8.15
CA LEU A 213 5.89 -16.75 8.30
C LEU A 213 6.64 -15.88 9.32
N LEU A 214 6.05 -14.75 9.72
CA LEU A 214 6.62 -13.89 10.75
C LEU A 214 6.39 -14.46 12.15
N PRO A 215 7.25 -14.14 13.13
CA PRO A 215 7.02 -14.51 14.52
C PRO A 215 5.61 -14.10 14.97
N ARG A 216 4.89 -15.03 15.60
CA ARG A 216 3.65 -14.69 16.29
C ARG A 216 4.06 -13.94 17.54
N GLY A 217 3.66 -12.67 17.63
CA GLY A 217 3.81 -11.95 18.89
C GLY A 217 2.95 -12.63 19.93
N GLU A 218 3.36 -12.55 21.20
CA GLU A 218 2.41 -12.76 22.29
C GLU A 218 1.25 -11.81 22.01
N ASP A 219 0.05 -12.35 21.83
CA ASP A 219 -1.17 -11.60 21.57
C ASP A 219 -1.48 -10.72 22.79
N GLY A 220 -0.77 -9.59 22.88
CA GLY A 220 -0.98 -8.56 23.87
C GLY A 220 -2.26 -7.84 23.52
N VAL A 221 -3.35 -8.28 24.16
CA VAL A 221 -4.50 -7.51 24.62
C VAL A 221 -4.86 -6.34 23.73
N ALA A 222 -6.00 -6.45 23.04
CA ALA A 222 -6.70 -5.34 22.43
C ALA A 222 -6.59 -4.09 23.31
N SER A 223 -5.70 -3.17 22.93
CA SER A 223 -5.63 -1.86 23.56
C SER A 223 -6.94 -1.17 23.19
N LYS A 224 -7.89 -1.26 24.11
CA LYS A 224 -9.04 -0.36 24.20
C LYS A 224 -8.48 1.03 24.50
N GLU A 225 -8.10 1.74 23.45
CA GLU A 225 -8.10 3.19 23.42
C GLU A 225 -9.12 3.49 22.31
N GLY A 226 -10.35 3.88 22.61
CA GLY A 226 -10.73 5.05 23.40
C GLY A 226 -11.40 5.98 22.42
#